data_AF-A0A6B3CLW8-F1
#
_entry.id   AF-A0A6B3CLW8-F1
#
_cell.length_a   1.000
_cell.length_b   1.000
_cell.length_c   1.000
_cell.angle_alpha   90.00
_cell.angle_beta   90.00
_cell.angle_gamma   90.00
#
_symmetry.space_group_name_H-M   'P 1'
#
loop_
_entity.id
_entity.type
_entity.pdbx_description
1 polymer ?
#
loop_
_entity_poly.entity_id
_entity_poly.type
_entity_poly.pdbx_seq_one_letter_code
_entity_poly.pdbx_strand_id
1 'polypeptide(L)'
;ANAAAIPTVRLQGVDAAYWCETPDKNHLRWVMPHEEERLLDALARLHAAGGSSLGEGTRLVGSFRAHGLTVPVWDLPSGVTAQDIEKPAAEFAERLAEAL
;
A
#
# COMPACT_ATOMS: atom_id res chain seq x y z
N ALA A 1 11.38 -23.52 11.02
CA ALA A 1 11.85 -22.13 10.85
C ALA A 1 10.90 -21.26 10.01
N ASN A 2 10.21 -21.79 8.99
CA ASN A 2 9.32 -21.00 8.11
C ASN A 2 7.90 -20.72 8.65
N ALA A 3 7.49 -21.35 9.75
CA ALA A 3 6.12 -21.23 10.27
C ALA A 3 5.80 -19.86 10.94
N ALA A 4 6.77 -18.95 11.00
CA ALA A 4 6.63 -17.61 11.58
C ALA A 4 6.60 -16.48 10.52
N ALA A 5 6.76 -16.80 9.23
CA ALA A 5 6.72 -15.80 8.17
C ALA A 5 5.27 -15.46 7.82
N ILE A 6 4.95 -14.17 7.80
CA ILE A 6 3.67 -13.64 7.33
C ILE A 6 3.50 -14.03 5.86
N PRO A 7 2.43 -14.76 5.47
CA PRO A 7 2.15 -15.05 4.06
C PRO A 7 2.13 -13.75 3.25
N THR A 8 2.91 -13.71 2.18
CA THR A 8 3.15 -12.49 1.41
C THR A 8 3.09 -12.78 -0.09
N VAL A 9 2.37 -11.95 -0.82
CA VAL A 9 2.21 -12.04 -2.28
C VAL A 9 2.59 -10.70 -2.89
N ARG A 10 3.49 -10.71 -3.88
CA ARG A 10 3.81 -9.52 -4.67
C ARG A 10 2.70 -9.30 -5.70
N LEU A 11 2.17 -8.09 -5.77
CA LEU A 11 1.23 -7.71 -6.83
C LEU A 11 1.93 -7.65 -8.20
N GLN A 12 1.17 -7.90 -9.25
CA GLN A 12 1.67 -7.91 -10.64
C GLN A 12 1.30 -6.63 -11.41
N GLY A 13 0.21 -5.96 -11.04
CA GLY A 13 -0.26 -4.75 -11.72
C GLY A 13 0.54 -3.49 -11.40
N VAL A 14 1.32 -3.51 -10.33
CA VAL A 14 2.16 -2.39 -9.89
C VAL A 14 3.51 -2.87 -9.35
N ASP A 15 4.51 -2.01 -9.43
CA ASP A 15 5.85 -2.34 -8.98
C ASP A 15 5.97 -2.28 -7.45
N ALA A 16 6.66 -3.29 -6.89
CA ALA A 16 7.08 -3.36 -5.49
C ALA A 16 5.96 -3.17 -4.44
N ALA A 17 4.73 -3.58 -4.75
CA ALA A 17 3.64 -3.71 -3.80
C ALA A 17 3.47 -5.16 -3.32
N TYR A 18 3.27 -5.33 -2.02
CA TYR A 18 3.20 -6.64 -1.36
C TYR A 18 1.96 -6.72 -0.47
N TRP A 19 1.07 -7.63 -0.81
CA TRP A 19 -0.04 -8.03 0.06
C TRP A 19 0.49 -8.97 1.14
N CYS A 20 0.09 -8.76 2.39
CA CYS A 20 0.52 -9.53 3.55
C CYS A 20 -0.70 -9.98 4.37
N GLU A 21 -0.81 -11.30 4.62
CA GLU A 21 -1.87 -11.89 5.45
C GLU A 21 -1.52 -11.75 6.93
N THR A 22 -2.01 -10.72 7.60
CA THR A 22 -1.72 -10.51 9.04
C THR A 22 -2.94 -10.88 9.90
N PRO A 23 -2.75 -11.23 11.19
CA PRO A 23 -3.80 -11.84 12.01
C PRO A 23 -5.10 -11.02 12.13
N ASP A 24 -5.00 -9.69 12.18
CA ASP A 24 -6.16 -8.82 12.39
C ASP A 24 -6.69 -8.25 11.06
N LYS A 25 -5.82 -7.60 10.29
CA LYS A 25 -6.12 -7.01 8.98
C LYS A 25 -5.03 -7.35 8.00
N ASN A 26 -5.39 -7.61 6.75
CA ASN A 26 -4.38 -7.75 5.72
C ASN A 26 -3.71 -6.40 5.48
N HIS A 27 -2.47 -6.41 5.04
CA HIS A 27 -1.77 -5.18 4.70
C HIS A 27 -1.39 -5.16 3.24
N LEU A 28 -1.48 -3.99 2.60
CA LEU A 28 -0.65 -3.68 1.44
C LEU A 28 0.54 -2.85 1.91
N ARG A 29 1.75 -3.37 1.72
CA ARG A 29 3.01 -2.64 1.96
C ARG A 29 3.64 -2.34 0.62
N TRP A 30 3.89 -1.07 0.33
CA TRP A 30 4.31 -0.65 -1.01
C TRP A 30 5.62 0.11 -0.96
N VAL A 31 6.67 -0.46 -1.52
CA VAL A 31 7.99 0.19 -1.54
C VAL A 31 8.01 1.23 -2.66
N MET A 32 8.16 2.51 -2.31
CA MET A 32 8.06 3.62 -3.26
C MET A 32 9.45 4.12 -3.69
N PRO A 33 9.74 4.25 -4.99
CA PRO A 33 11.02 4.74 -5.51
C PRO A 33 11.07 6.28 -5.61
N HIS A 34 10.29 6.97 -4.79
CA HIS A 34 10.18 8.43 -4.79
C HIS A 34 10.93 9.03 -3.61
N GLU A 35 11.37 10.28 -3.76
CA GLU A 35 11.91 11.07 -2.65
C GLU A 35 10.85 11.16 -1.53
N GLU A 36 11.30 11.04 -0.28
CA GLU A 36 10.43 10.83 0.87
C GLU A 36 9.49 12.02 1.11
N GLU A 37 10.00 13.25 1.11
CA GLU A 37 9.20 14.44 1.33
C GLU A 37 8.14 14.61 0.23
N ARG A 38 8.54 14.48 -1.05
CA ARG A 38 7.61 14.56 -2.18
C ARG A 38 6.50 13.51 -2.11
N LEU A 39 6.84 12.28 -1.71
CA LEU A 39 5.86 11.21 -1.55
C LEU A 39 4.89 11.48 -0.41
N LEU A 40 5.40 11.88 0.77
CA LEU A 40 4.58 12.15 1.94
C LEU A 40 3.64 13.34 1.69
N ASP A 41 4.12 14.37 1.01
CA ASP A 41 3.31 15.52 0.58
C ASP A 41 2.18 15.10 -0.36
N ALA A 42 2.45 14.27 -1.37
CA ALA A 42 1.44 13.76 -2.29
C ALA A 42 0.38 12.92 -1.55
N LEU A 43 0.81 12.02 -0.67
CA LEU A 43 -0.08 11.20 0.15
C LEU A 43 -0.93 12.04 1.11
N ALA A 44 -0.37 13.08 1.71
CA ALA A 44 -1.09 13.99 2.58
C ALA A 44 -2.18 14.78 1.83
N ARG A 45 -1.87 15.27 0.62
CA ARG A 45 -2.85 15.94 -0.26
C ARG A 45 -3.97 14.99 -0.67
N LEU A 46 -3.64 13.77 -1.09
CA LEU A 46 -4.63 12.73 -1.41
C LEU A 46 -5.48 12.39 -0.20
N HIS A 47 -4.89 12.27 0.99
CA HIS A 47 -5.62 11.99 2.22
C HIS A 47 -6.61 13.11 2.55
N ALA A 48 -6.17 14.37 2.50
CA ALA A 48 -7.03 15.53 2.73
C ALA A 48 -8.20 15.62 1.73
N ALA A 49 -7.99 15.15 0.49
CA ALA A 49 -9.03 15.07 -0.54
C ALA A 49 -9.88 13.78 -0.47
N GLY A 50 -9.64 12.88 0.48
CA GLY A 50 -10.33 11.59 0.60
C GLY A 50 -9.89 10.52 -0.42
N GLY A 51 -8.84 10.77 -1.19
CA GLY A 51 -8.31 9.90 -2.25
C GLY A 51 -7.23 8.90 -1.82
N SER A 52 -6.89 8.81 -0.52
CA SER A 52 -5.82 7.94 -0.02
C SER A 52 -6.22 6.48 0.19
N SER A 53 -7.48 6.09 -0.04
CA SER A 53 -7.94 4.70 0.10
C SER A 53 -7.69 3.90 -1.20
N LEU A 54 -7.64 2.58 -1.06
CA LEU A 54 -7.60 1.59 -2.13
C LEU A 54 -8.99 0.96 -2.34
N GLY A 55 -10.06 1.68 -2.01
CA GLY A 55 -11.43 1.15 -2.04
C GLY A 55 -12.03 0.91 -0.66
N GLU A 56 -13.23 0.33 -0.64
CA GLU A 56 -14.06 0.19 0.56
C GLU A 56 -13.35 -0.59 1.67
N GLY A 57 -13.44 -0.07 2.90
CA GLY A 57 -12.84 -0.69 4.09
C GLY A 57 -11.31 -0.62 4.15
N THR A 58 -10.65 -0.01 3.17
CA THR A 58 -9.19 0.17 3.17
C THR A 58 -8.78 1.51 3.77
N ARG A 59 -7.60 1.56 4.40
CA ARG A 59 -7.11 2.77 5.05
C ARG A 59 -5.59 2.87 5.01
N LEU A 60 -5.05 3.99 4.52
CA LEU A 60 -3.65 4.34 4.74
C LEU A 60 -3.42 4.56 6.24
N VAL A 61 -2.61 3.70 6.87
CA VAL A 61 -2.40 3.72 8.33
C VAL A 61 -1.07 4.34 8.76
N GLY A 62 -0.15 4.51 7.82
CA GLY A 62 1.13 5.15 8.04
C GLY A 62 2.19 4.69 7.06
N SER A 63 3.45 4.94 7.38
CA SER A 63 4.60 4.47 6.63
C SER A 63 5.72 4.04 7.58
N PHE A 64 6.63 3.22 7.06
CA PHE A 64 7.93 2.94 7.69
C PHE A 64 9.04 3.03 6.64
N ARG A 65 10.30 2.95 7.07
CA ARG A 65 11.45 2.96 6.17
C ARG A 65 12.11 1.59 6.10
N ALA A 66 12.46 1.19 4.89
CA ALA A 66 13.25 -0.01 4.62
C ALA A 66 14.25 0.26 3.50
N HIS A 67 15.52 -0.07 3.73
CA HIS A 67 16.60 0.18 2.76
C HIS A 67 16.65 1.61 2.21
N GLY A 68 16.37 2.60 3.06
CA GLY A 68 16.36 4.01 2.70
C GLY A 68 15.10 4.49 1.98
N LEU A 69 14.22 3.58 1.54
CA LEU A 69 12.97 3.87 0.85
C LEU A 69 11.78 3.96 1.82
N THR A 70 10.79 4.75 1.46
CA THR A 70 9.53 4.87 2.19
C THR A 70 8.57 3.77 1.77
N VAL A 71 7.92 3.15 2.76
CA VAL A 71 6.96 2.08 2.57
C VAL A 71 5.63 2.49 3.22
N PRO A 72 4.71 3.11 2.47
CA PRO A 72 3.36 3.33 2.94
C PRO A 72 2.61 1.99 3.14
N VAL A 73 1.72 1.97 4.12
CA VAL A 73 0.98 0.76 4.53
C VAL A 73 -0.51 1.05 4.54
N TRP A 74 -1.26 0.18 3.90
CA TRP A 74 -2.73 0.17 3.97
C TRP A 74 -3.22 -1.02 4.77
N ASP A 75 -4.15 -0.75 5.69
CA ASP A 75 -5.08 -1.76 6.21
C ASP A 75 -6.04 -2.19 5.10
N LEU A 76 -6.22 -3.49 4.96
CA LEU A 76 -7.22 -4.12 4.10
C LEU A 76 -8.13 -5.01 4.97
N PRO A 77 -9.42 -5.15 4.63
CA PRO A 77 -10.26 -6.18 5.25
C PRO A 77 -9.62 -7.57 5.13
N SER A 78 -9.72 -8.41 6.16
CA SER A 78 -9.02 -9.71 6.23
C SER A 78 -9.47 -10.71 5.16
N GLY A 79 -10.66 -10.51 4.57
CA GLY A 79 -11.15 -11.29 3.44
C GLY A 79 -10.63 -10.84 2.06
N VAL A 80 -9.96 -9.69 1.96
CA VAL A 80 -9.40 -9.19 0.69
C VAL A 80 -8.12 -9.96 0.37
N THR A 81 -8.13 -10.64 -0.77
CA THR A 81 -6.99 -11.40 -1.28
C THR A 81 -6.02 -10.50 -2.06
N ALA A 82 -4.84 -11.03 -2.38
CA ALA A 82 -3.89 -10.36 -3.27
C ALA A 82 -4.49 -10.02 -4.64
N GLN A 83 -5.33 -10.91 -5.21
CA GLN A 83 -5.96 -10.69 -6.51
C GLN A 83 -7.01 -9.56 -6.46
N ASP A 84 -7.75 -9.45 -5.37
CA ASP A 84 -8.79 -8.44 -5.20
C ASP A 84 -8.22 -7.02 -5.16
N ILE A 85 -7.00 -6.87 -4.61
CA ILE A 85 -6.34 -5.57 -4.44
C ILE A 85 -5.51 -5.12 -5.65
N GLU A 86 -5.30 -5.97 -6.67
CA GLU A 86 -4.55 -5.62 -7.89
C GLU A 86 -5.11 -4.38 -8.59
N LYS A 87 -6.41 -4.39 -8.92
CA LYS A 87 -7.04 -3.30 -9.65
C LYS A 87 -7.08 -2.00 -8.83
N PRO A 88 -7.52 -2.00 -7.55
CA PRO A 88 -7.51 -0.77 -6.75
C PRO A 88 -6.10 -0.22 -6.50
N ALA A 89 -5.07 -1.07 -6.40
CA ALA A 89 -3.68 -0.61 -6.30
C ALA A 89 -3.25 0.10 -7.59
N ALA A 90 -3.57 -0.44 -8.77
CA ALA A 90 -3.28 0.21 -10.05
C ALA A 90 -3.98 1.58 -10.18
N GLU A 91 -5.27 1.67 -9.85
CA GLU A 91 -6.01 2.94 -9.87
C GLU A 91 -5.43 3.96 -8.86
N PHE A 92 -4.94 3.49 -7.71
CA PHE A 92 -4.25 4.36 -6.77
C PHE A 92 -2.89 4.83 -7.28
N ALA A 93 -2.14 3.99 -8.00
CA ALA A 93 -0.88 4.39 -8.63
C ALA A 93 -1.08 5.55 -9.60
N GLU A 94 -2.15 5.53 -10.39
CA GLU A 94 -2.51 6.63 -11.30
C GLU A 94 -2.77 7.93 -10.52
N ARG A 95 -3.62 7.88 -9.48
CA ARG A 95 -3.89 9.04 -8.61
C ARG A 95 -2.63 9.57 -7.92
N LEU A 96 -1.76 8.67 -7.48
CA LEU A 96 -0.50 9.05 -6.84
C LEU A 96 0.46 9.70 -7.85
N ALA A 97 0.55 9.17 -9.07
CA ALA A 97 1.38 9.75 -10.12
C ALA A 97 0.93 11.17 -10.50
N GLU A 98 -0.37 11.44 -10.51
CA GLU A 98 -0.91 12.79 -10.72
C GLU A 98 -0.60 13.74 -9.56
N ALA A 99 -0.57 13.22 -8.33
CA ALA A 99 -0.31 14.00 -7.13
C ALA A 99 1.18 14.25 -6.84
N LEU A 100 2.09 13.47 -7.44
CA LEU A 100 3.55 13.55 -7.27
C LEU A 100 4.17 14.67 -8.11
#